data_AF-A0A3B1C7H8-F1
#
_entry.id   AF-A0A3B1C7H8-F1
#
_cell.length_a   1.000
_cell.length_b   1.000
_cell.length_c   1.000
_cell.angle_alpha   90.00
_cell.angle_beta   90.00
_cell.angle_gamma   90.00
#
_symmetry.space_group_name_H-M   'P 1'
#
loop_
_entity.id
_entity.type
_entity.pdbx_description
1 polymer ?
#
loop_
_entity_poly.entity_id
_entity_poly.type
_entity_poly.pdbx_seq_one_letter_code
_entity_poly.pdbx_strand_id
1 'polypeptide(L)' 'MITAKELMKQILENQPDDSSYDEILRELAFKRMLDKGMTDVTEGKLVSNEEMKKRIQTWQK' A
#
# COMPACT_ATOMS: atom_id res chain seq x y z
N MET A 1 14.76 14.37 -2.50
CA MET A 1 13.98 13.17 -2.87
C MET A 1 14.39 12.08 -1.90
N ILE A 2 13.45 11.55 -1.10
CA ILE A 2 13.77 10.46 -0.16
C ILE A 2 13.94 9.19 -0.99
N THR A 3 15.02 8.42 -0.77
CA THR A 3 15.20 7.15 -1.49
C THR A 3 14.30 6.06 -0.92
N ALA A 4 14.07 5.00 -1.70
CA ALA A 4 13.36 3.82 -1.22
C ALA A 4 14.00 3.23 0.06
N LYS A 5 15.33 3.28 0.16
CA LYS A 5 16.08 2.78 1.32
C LYS A 5 15.85 3.64 2.58
N GLU A 6 15.84 4.97 2.44
CA GLU A 6 15.55 5.85 3.58
C GLU A 6 14.10 5.70 4.06
N LEU A 7 13.15 5.55 3.13
CA LEU A 7 11.76 5.34 3.49
C LEU A 7 11.54 4.02 4.23
N MET A 8 12.20 2.93 3.78
CA MET A 8 12.18 1.66 4.52
C MET A 8 12.75 1.80 5.92
N LYS A 9 13.90 2.50 6.07
CA LYS A 9 14.48 2.75 7.39
C LYS A 9 13.52 3.52 8.30
N GLN A 10 12.88 4.58 7.81
CA GLN A 10 11.91 5.34 8.60
C GLN A 10 10.74 4.48 9.07
N ILE A 11 10.25 3.56 8.23
CA ILE A 11 9.17 2.65 8.63
C ILE A 11 9.66 1.72 9.74
N LEU A 12 10.86 1.15 9.60
CA LEU A 12 11.46 0.27 10.61
C LEU A 12 11.70 0.98 11.95
N GLU A 13 12.26 2.20 11.93
CA GLU A 13 12.54 2.99 13.15
C GLU A 13 11.28 3.42 13.90
N ASN A 14 10.13 3.48 13.21
CA ASN A 14 8.83 3.81 13.82
C ASN A 14 8.07 2.58 14.33
N GLN A 15 8.57 1.36 14.10
CA GLN A 15 7.95 0.14 14.62
C GLN A 15 8.33 -0.10 16.09
N PRO A 16 7.45 -0.74 16.87
CA PRO A 16 7.81 -1.28 18.18
C PRO A 16 8.98 -2.27 18.11
N ASP A 17 9.81 -2.31 19.16
CA ASP A 17 10.97 -3.22 19.24
C ASP A 17 10.58 -4.71 19.25
N ASP A 18 9.35 -5.03 19.66
CA ASP A 18 8.78 -6.37 19.72
C ASP A 18 8.05 -6.79 18.44
N SER A 19 8.09 -5.94 17.39
CA SER A 19 7.44 -6.23 16.11
C SER A 19 8.01 -7.51 15.48
N SER A 20 7.10 -8.39 15.09
CA SER A 20 7.46 -9.59 14.34
C SER A 20 7.87 -9.25 12.91
N TYR A 21 8.59 -10.17 12.28
CA TYR A 21 8.98 -10.08 10.88
C TYR A 21 7.76 -9.87 9.95
N ASP A 22 6.66 -10.57 10.20
CA ASP A 22 5.44 -10.47 9.39
C ASP A 22 4.73 -9.12 9.53
N GLU A 23 4.77 -8.51 10.72
CA GLU A 23 4.23 -7.17 10.96
C GLU A 23 5.03 -6.11 10.21
N ILE A 24 6.35 -6.19 10.27
CA ILE A 24 7.25 -5.32 9.53
C ILE A 24 6.99 -5.42 8.01
N LEU A 25 6.88 -6.64 7.48
CA LEU A 25 6.58 -6.85 6.07
C LEU A 25 5.22 -6.29 5.66
N ARG A 26 4.20 -6.46 6.51
CA ARG A 26 2.85 -5.93 6.27
C ARG A 26 2.87 -4.40 6.17
N GLU A 27 3.57 -3.72 7.07
CA GLU A 27 3.67 -2.27 7.08
C GLU A 27 4.41 -1.72 5.85
N LEU A 28 5.51 -2.37 5.46
CA LEU A 28 6.23 -2.03 4.23
C LEU A 28 5.35 -2.21 2.98
N ALA A 29 4.60 -3.31 2.91
CA ALA A 29 3.66 -3.55 1.82
C ALA A 29 2.52 -2.52 1.80
N PHE A 30 1.97 -2.20 2.97
CA PHE A 30 0.90 -1.22 3.12
C PHE A 30 1.34 0.16 2.65
N LYS A 31 2.53 0.64 3.05
CA LYS A 31 3.06 1.92 2.58
C LYS A 31 3.21 1.95 1.06
N ARG A 32 3.71 0.86 0.46
CA ARG A 32 3.83 0.73 -1.00
C ARG A 32 2.47 0.77 -1.69
N MET A 33 1.45 0.14 -1.11
CA MET A 33 0.09 0.15 -1.66
C MET A 33 -0.49 1.57 -1.66
N LEU A 34 -0.28 2.35 -0.59
CA LEU A 34 -0.71 3.75 -0.52
C LEU A 34 0.00 4.63 -1.56
N ASP A 35 1.31 4.50 -1.68
CA ASP A 35 2.09 5.29 -2.65
C ASP A 35 1.66 4.98 -4.08
N LYS A 36 1.41 3.70 -4.38
CA LYS A 36 0.84 3.30 -5.66
C LYS A 36 -0.55 3.92 -5.87
N GLY A 37 -1.43 3.85 -4.88
CA GLY A 37 -2.76 4.43 -4.96
C GLY A 37 -2.74 5.93 -5.21
N MET A 38 -1.82 6.66 -4.56
CA MET A 38 -1.63 8.08 -4.81
C MET A 38 -1.17 8.36 -6.25
N THR A 39 -0.22 7.56 -6.77
CA THR A 39 0.19 7.64 -8.17
C THR A 39 -0.98 7.38 -9.12
N ASP A 40 -1.79 6.34 -8.86
CA ASP A 40 -2.95 6.01 -9.67
C ASP A 40 -3.99 7.16 -9.70
N VAL A 41 -4.17 7.88 -8.58
CA VAL A 41 -4.97 9.12 -8.54
C VAL A 41 -4.38 10.19 -9.44
N THR A 42 -3.07 10.47 -9.33
CA THR A 42 -2.40 11.51 -10.13
C THR A 42 -2.41 11.20 -11.63
N GLU A 43 -2.37 9.92 -12.00
CA GLU A 43 -2.40 9.45 -13.39
C GLU A 43 -3.83 9.23 -13.91
N GLY A 44 -4.86 9.49 -13.10
CA GLY A 44 -6.27 9.31 -13.49
C GLY A 44 -6.69 7.84 -13.66
N LYS A 45 -5.92 6.88 -13.12
CA LYS A 45 -6.19 5.44 -13.14
C LYS A 45 -7.22 5.03 -12.09
N LEU A 46 -8.34 5.76 -12.05
CA LEU A 46 -9.43 5.54 -11.12
C LEU A 46 -10.59 4.83 -11.81
N VAL A 47 -11.40 4.12 -11.03
CA VAL A 47 -12.61 3.46 -11.51
C VAL A 47 -13.82 4.07 -10.80
N SER A 48 -14.96 4.06 -11.49
CA SER A 48 -16.23 4.44 -10.86
C SER A 48 -16.63 3.43 -9.78
N ASN A 49 -17.46 3.87 -8.83
CA ASN A 49 -18.02 2.98 -7.81
C ASN A 49 -18.79 1.79 -8.42
N GLU A 50 -19.53 2.03 -9.51
CA GLU A 50 -20.26 0.97 -10.21
C GLU A 50 -19.33 -0.08 -10.83
N GLU A 51 -18.22 0.36 -11.42
CA GLU A 51 -17.21 -0.55 -11.96
C GLU A 51 -16.49 -1.33 -10.84
N MET A 52 -16.14 -0.67 -9.74
CA MET A 52 -15.58 -1.33 -8.55
C MET A 52 -16.50 -2.47 -8.07
N LYS A 53 -17.80 -2.18 -7.91
CA LYS A 53 -18.80 -3.17 -7.47
C LYS A 53 -18.87 -4.37 -8.42
N LYS A 54 -18.88 -4.14 -9.73
CA LYS A 54 -18.86 -5.21 -10.74
C LYS A 54 -17.62 -6.10 -10.61
N ARG A 55 -16.43 -5.51 -10.41
CA ARG A 55 -15.18 -6.26 -10.22
C ARG A 55 -15.21 -7.14 -8.98
N ILE A 56 -15.62 -6.59 -7.83
CA ILE A 56 -15.71 -7.34 -6.55
C ILE A 56 -16.63 -8.55 -6.68
N GLN A 57 -17.75 -8.42 -7.39
CA GLN A 57 -18.69 -9.53 -7.61
C GLN A 57 -18.07 -10.69 -8.41
N THR A 58 -17.03 -10.46 -9.22
CA THR A 58 -16.36 -11.53 -9.97
C THR A 58 -15.42 -12.39 -9.12
N TRP A 59 -15.06 -11.96 -7.91
CA TRP A 59 -14.13 -12.69 -7.04
C TRP A 59 -14.76 -13.85 -6.29
N GLN A 60 -16.09 -13.93 -6.28
CA GLN A 60 -16.86 -14.99 -5.60
C GLN A 60 -17.10 -16.23 -6.49
N LYS A 61 -16.41 -16.34 -7.63
CA LYS A 61 -16.35 -17.55 -8.46
C LYS A 61 -15.05 -18.29 -8.23
#